data_AF-A0A950R078-F1
#
_entry.id   AF-A0A950R078-F1
#
_cell.length_a   1.000
_cell.length_b   1.000
_cell.length_c   1.000
_cell.angle_alpha   90.00
_cell.angle_beta   90.00
_cell.angle_gamma   90.00
#
_symmetry.space_group_name_H-M   'P 1'
#
loop_
_entity.id
_entity.type
_entity.pdbx_description
1 polymer ?
#
loop_
_entity_poly.entity_id
_entity_poly.type
_entity_poly.pdbx_seq_one_letter_code
_entity_poly.pdbx_strand_id
1 'polypeptide(L)'
;AIAQGLARVTELTADGSVPELRFENDSDQPVLLLDGEELIGAKQNRILNVTVLAPAKQAIVIPVSCVESGRWNMATPEFKTADHGLFLLARAKRTAHVTASMRASGTRQSDQSAIWNDIAQKSARMKTSSPTGAMSAVYEKHAASVDQYVNAFNCDPLQAGVIFVIPGSCTGVDLFDNPASLHRLFPKLVRSYALDALEAHTPASQAGDPSEVATKIFEEIIAAPSFTQRAVGMGEEIRMDDSSLSGAALWALDRYVHVCAFVPDRTHGSNESRTRIDQPSRRYSQRTRVH
;
A
#
# COMPACT_ATOMS: atom_id res chain seq x y z
N ALA A 1 8.32 13.46 -11.74
CA ALA A 1 7.27 14.33 -12.30
C ALA A 1 6.90 15.48 -11.36
N ILE A 2 6.32 15.23 -10.18
CA ILE A 2 5.88 16.31 -9.25
C ILE A 2 7.02 17.28 -8.88
N ALA A 3 8.16 16.76 -8.41
CA ALA A 3 9.31 17.60 -8.05
C ALA A 3 9.90 18.41 -9.23
N GLN A 4 9.57 18.05 -10.47
CA GLN A 4 10.01 18.75 -11.69
C GLN A 4 8.93 19.72 -12.21
N GLY A 5 7.80 19.86 -11.54
CA GLY A 5 6.66 20.67 -12.00
C GLY A 5 5.93 20.09 -13.21
N LEU A 6 6.17 18.82 -13.56
CA LEU A 6 5.58 18.15 -14.72
C LEU A 6 4.32 17.34 -14.39
N ALA A 7 3.94 17.31 -13.11
CA ALA A 7 2.69 16.72 -12.67
C ALA A 7 2.25 17.38 -11.36
N ARG A 8 0.96 17.39 -11.09
CA ARG A 8 0.38 17.90 -9.84
C ARG A 8 -0.73 17.01 -9.34
N VAL A 9 -0.93 17.00 -8.03
CA VAL A 9 -2.04 16.32 -7.36
C VAL A 9 -2.81 17.37 -6.57
N THR A 10 -4.12 17.42 -6.73
CA THR A 10 -5.01 18.33 -6.00
C THR A 10 -6.21 17.59 -5.43
N GLU A 11 -6.92 18.26 -4.53
CA GLU A 11 -8.29 17.87 -4.21
C GLU A 11 -9.15 17.87 -5.49
N LEU A 12 -10.14 16.97 -5.56
CA LEU A 12 -11.03 16.89 -6.72
C LEU A 12 -11.95 18.12 -6.85
N THR A 13 -12.34 18.70 -5.72
CA THR A 13 -13.18 19.91 -5.60
C THR A 13 -12.63 20.81 -4.50
N ALA A 14 -13.10 22.06 -4.42
CA ALA A 14 -12.73 22.98 -3.33
C ALA A 14 -13.13 22.43 -1.94
N ASP A 15 -14.21 21.66 -1.87
CA ASP A 15 -14.68 21.01 -0.65
C ASP A 15 -13.88 19.74 -0.31
N GLY A 16 -13.14 19.19 -1.27
CA GLY A 16 -12.38 17.94 -1.14
C GLY A 16 -13.26 16.72 -1.31
N SER A 17 -12.64 15.60 -1.69
CA SER A 17 -13.30 14.28 -1.77
C SER A 17 -12.38 13.24 -1.15
N VAL A 18 -12.85 12.53 -0.14
CA VAL A 18 -12.01 11.55 0.58
C VAL A 18 -11.62 10.33 -0.26
N PRO A 19 -12.48 9.71 -1.08
CA PRO A 19 -12.01 8.54 -1.82
C PRO A 19 -11.15 8.89 -3.03
N GLU A 20 -11.04 10.16 -3.43
CA GLU A 20 -10.57 10.54 -4.77
C GLU A 20 -9.78 11.84 -4.79
N LEU A 21 -8.62 11.81 -5.43
CA LEU A 21 -7.86 13.02 -5.80
C LEU A 21 -7.80 13.19 -7.31
N ARG A 22 -7.49 14.40 -7.75
CA ARG A 22 -7.18 14.69 -9.14
C ARG A 22 -5.67 14.64 -9.34
N PHE A 23 -5.20 13.82 -10.26
CA PHE A 23 -3.82 13.79 -10.72
C PHE A 23 -3.74 14.33 -12.15
N GLU A 24 -2.82 15.24 -12.39
CA GLU A 24 -2.58 15.82 -13.72
C GLU A 24 -1.14 15.56 -14.13
N ASN A 25 -0.98 14.92 -15.29
CA ASN A 25 0.32 14.66 -15.90
C ASN A 25 0.53 15.61 -17.08
N ASP A 26 1.34 16.64 -16.89
CA ASP A 26 1.70 17.60 -17.92
C ASP A 26 2.96 17.18 -18.71
N SER A 27 3.56 16.02 -18.38
CA SER A 27 4.73 15.50 -19.09
C SER A 27 4.35 14.79 -20.41
N ASP A 28 5.35 14.60 -21.28
CA ASP A 28 5.21 13.83 -22.54
C ASP A 28 5.30 12.31 -22.33
N GLN A 29 5.44 11.85 -21.09
CA GLN A 29 5.58 10.44 -20.74
C GLN A 29 4.53 10.00 -19.72
N PRO A 30 4.13 8.72 -19.71
CA PRO A 30 3.34 8.20 -18.62
C PRO A 30 4.08 8.33 -17.27
N VAL A 31 3.33 8.56 -16.19
CA VAL A 31 3.88 8.67 -14.83
C VAL A 31 3.35 7.51 -13.97
N LEU A 32 4.26 6.74 -13.38
CA LEU A 32 3.92 5.68 -12.43
C LEU A 32 3.63 6.29 -11.05
N LEU A 33 2.44 6.02 -10.53
CA LEU A 33 1.99 6.31 -9.17
C LEU A 33 1.91 4.99 -8.41
N LEU A 34 2.62 4.86 -7.29
CA LEU A 34 2.79 3.58 -6.63
C LEU A 34 1.70 3.32 -5.59
N ASP A 35 1.17 2.09 -5.56
CA ASP A 35 0.28 1.66 -4.48
C ASP A 35 0.94 1.83 -3.11
N GLY A 36 0.26 2.53 -2.20
CA GLY A 36 0.77 2.81 -0.87
C GLY A 36 1.82 3.90 -0.77
N GLU A 37 1.96 4.75 -1.78
CA GLU A 37 2.69 6.02 -1.65
C GLU A 37 1.85 7.07 -0.91
N GLU A 38 2.46 7.76 0.06
CA GLU A 38 1.80 8.86 0.79
C GLU A 38 1.94 10.20 0.04
N LEU A 39 0.81 10.91 0.03
CA LEU A 39 0.63 12.24 -0.50
C LEU A 39 0.31 13.17 0.68
N ILE A 40 1.19 14.13 0.94
CA ILE A 40 1.15 15.04 2.07
C ILE A 40 0.66 16.42 1.61
N GLY A 41 -0.22 17.05 2.40
CA GLY A 41 -0.69 18.41 2.16
C GLY A 41 -2.21 18.48 2.01
N ALA A 42 -2.68 19.43 1.19
CA ALA A 42 -4.10 19.67 0.89
C ALA A 42 -4.96 19.70 2.16
N LYS A 43 -6.16 19.10 2.17
CA LYS A 43 -7.00 19.10 3.38
C LYS A 43 -6.55 18.10 4.45
N GLN A 44 -5.92 17.01 4.03
CA GLN A 44 -5.58 15.87 4.87
C GLN A 44 -4.66 14.93 4.08
N ASN A 45 -3.68 14.29 4.73
CA ASN A 45 -2.78 13.36 4.03
C ASN A 45 -3.54 12.15 3.46
N ARG A 46 -3.05 11.64 2.32
CA ARG A 46 -3.66 10.56 1.54
C ARG A 46 -2.65 9.48 1.21
N ILE A 47 -3.13 8.26 1.04
CA ILE A 47 -2.38 7.14 0.50
C ILE A 47 -3.04 6.64 -0.78
N LEU A 48 -2.26 6.33 -1.81
CA LEU A 48 -2.77 5.67 -3.00
C LEU A 48 -3.27 4.25 -2.69
N ASN A 49 -4.41 3.88 -3.25
CA ASN A 49 -5.02 2.56 -3.04
C ASN A 49 -4.59 1.50 -4.06
N VAL A 50 -4.06 1.94 -5.21
CA VAL A 50 -3.65 1.08 -6.33
C VAL A 50 -2.44 1.70 -7.05
N THR A 51 -1.72 0.88 -7.81
CA THR A 51 -0.67 1.38 -8.71
C THR A 51 -1.31 1.87 -10.00
N VAL A 52 -0.91 3.04 -10.48
CA VAL A 52 -1.48 3.67 -11.68
C VAL A 52 -0.36 4.10 -12.61
N LEU A 53 -0.41 3.67 -13.88
CA LEU A 53 0.38 4.28 -14.93
C LEU A 53 -0.46 5.39 -15.58
N ALA A 54 -0.27 6.62 -15.12
CA ALA A 54 -1.06 7.76 -15.56
C ALA A 54 -0.59 8.22 -16.95
N PRO A 55 -1.50 8.34 -17.94
CA PRO A 55 -1.14 8.70 -19.31
C PRO A 55 -0.52 10.09 -19.40
N ALA A 56 0.32 10.31 -20.42
CA ALA A 56 0.91 11.61 -20.74
C ALA A 56 -0.18 12.64 -21.10
N LYS A 57 0.03 13.92 -20.75
CA LYS A 57 -0.84 15.06 -21.09
C LYS A 57 -2.31 14.88 -20.71
N GLN A 58 -2.58 14.24 -19.59
CA GLN A 58 -3.94 13.92 -19.16
C GLN A 58 -4.14 14.15 -17.66
N ALA A 59 -5.38 14.45 -17.30
CA ALA A 59 -5.86 14.46 -15.92
C ALA A 59 -6.72 13.21 -15.67
N ILE A 60 -6.49 12.55 -14.54
CA ILE A 60 -7.24 11.37 -14.09
C ILE A 60 -7.64 11.53 -12.63
N VAL A 61 -8.68 10.79 -12.23
CA VAL A 61 -9.10 10.69 -10.83
C VAL A 61 -8.46 9.44 -10.23
N ILE A 62 -7.71 9.60 -9.14
CA ILE A 62 -6.96 8.52 -8.48
C ILE A 62 -7.61 8.15 -7.15
N PRO A 63 -7.81 6.85 -6.87
CA PRO A 63 -8.42 6.40 -5.62
C PRO A 63 -7.41 6.44 -4.47
N VAL A 64 -7.84 7.00 -3.35
CA VAL A 64 -7.01 7.20 -2.16
C VAL A 64 -7.75 6.83 -0.87
N SER A 65 -6.99 6.73 0.22
CA SER A 65 -7.52 6.67 1.59
C SER A 65 -6.83 7.72 2.46
N CYS A 66 -7.52 8.27 3.46
CA CYS A 66 -6.93 9.22 4.41
C CYS A 66 -6.00 8.52 5.40
N VAL A 67 -4.86 9.15 5.68
CA VAL A 67 -3.87 8.65 6.67
C VAL A 67 -3.58 9.67 7.80
N GLU A 68 -4.49 10.62 8.00
CA GLU A 68 -4.40 11.66 9.03
C GLU A 68 -5.80 12.03 9.56
N SER A 69 -6.31 11.39 10.61
CA SER A 69 -7.74 11.50 10.98
C SER A 69 -8.19 12.87 11.52
N GLY A 70 -7.28 13.64 12.12
CA GLY A 70 -7.59 14.85 12.90
C GLY A 70 -7.47 16.17 12.14
N ARG A 71 -7.25 16.14 10.81
CA ARG A 71 -7.16 17.35 9.99
C ARG A 71 -8.16 17.33 8.84
N TRP A 72 -8.92 18.40 8.71
CA TRP A 72 -9.76 18.70 7.54
C TRP A 72 -9.69 20.20 7.23
N ASN A 73 -8.47 20.69 6.97
CA ASN A 73 -8.21 22.08 6.64
C ASN A 73 -7.11 22.17 5.58
N MET A 74 -7.23 23.14 4.69
CA MET A 74 -6.28 23.29 3.59
C MET A 74 -4.93 23.78 4.14
N ALA A 75 -3.91 22.91 4.08
CA ALA A 75 -2.53 23.25 4.44
C ALA A 75 -1.74 23.80 3.24
N THR A 76 -1.94 23.19 2.06
CA THR A 76 -1.32 23.57 0.79
C THR A 76 -2.33 23.38 -0.36
N PRO A 77 -2.24 24.10 -1.48
CA PRO A 77 -3.16 23.89 -2.61
C PRO A 77 -2.95 22.54 -3.32
N GLU A 78 -1.73 21.98 -3.23
CA GLU A 78 -1.32 20.75 -3.91
C GLU A 78 -0.68 19.78 -2.93
N PHE A 79 -0.75 18.48 -3.24
CA PHE A 79 -0.04 17.45 -2.50
C PHE A 79 1.41 17.32 -2.96
N LYS A 80 2.28 16.92 -2.04
CA LYS A 80 3.65 16.45 -2.31
C LYS A 80 3.76 14.97 -1.98
N THR A 81 4.74 14.29 -2.56
CA THR A 81 5.05 12.90 -2.21
C THR A 81 5.87 12.85 -0.92
N ALA A 82 5.47 12.02 0.04
CA ALA A 82 6.33 11.66 1.16
C ALA A 82 7.57 10.88 0.68
N ASP A 83 8.59 10.72 1.52
CA ASP A 83 9.73 9.84 1.27
C ASP A 83 9.49 8.39 1.72
N HIS A 84 8.33 8.11 2.31
CA HIS A 84 7.87 6.81 2.78
C HIS A 84 6.52 6.42 2.16
N GLY A 85 6.10 5.19 2.41
CA GLY A 85 4.77 4.67 2.07
C GLY A 85 4.02 4.18 3.30
N LEU A 86 2.85 3.58 3.09
CA LEU A 86 2.12 2.88 4.16
C LEU A 86 2.98 1.72 4.67
N PHE A 87 2.98 1.47 5.98
CA PHE A 87 3.78 0.40 6.58
C PHE A 87 3.26 -1.00 6.19
N LEU A 88 4.12 -2.02 6.16
CA LEU A 88 3.88 -3.36 5.60
C LEU A 88 2.52 -3.96 5.98
N LEU A 89 2.23 -4.05 7.27
CA LEU A 89 0.99 -4.72 7.71
C LEU A 89 -0.27 -3.99 7.24
N ALA A 90 -0.23 -2.65 7.17
CA ALA A 90 -1.34 -1.88 6.63
C ALA A 90 -1.38 -1.91 5.09
N ARG A 91 -0.25 -2.05 4.39
CA ARG A 91 -0.25 -2.35 2.93
C ARG A 91 -0.99 -3.65 2.66
N ALA A 92 -0.65 -4.73 3.38
CA ALA A 92 -1.29 -6.04 3.22
C ALA A 92 -2.82 -5.96 3.42
N LYS A 93 -3.27 -5.36 4.53
CA LYS A 93 -4.71 -5.18 4.82
C LYS A 93 -5.41 -4.30 3.79
N ARG A 94 -4.80 -3.17 3.39
CA ARG A 94 -5.37 -2.28 2.35
C ARG A 94 -5.54 -3.03 1.04
N THR A 95 -4.52 -3.78 0.62
CA THR A 95 -4.58 -4.59 -0.60
C THR A 95 -5.74 -5.58 -0.54
N ALA A 96 -5.95 -6.26 0.60
CA ALA A 96 -7.11 -7.13 0.78
C ALA A 96 -8.45 -6.36 0.70
N HIS A 97 -8.57 -5.21 1.37
CA HIS A 97 -9.79 -4.38 1.34
C HIS A 97 -10.12 -3.88 -0.07
N VAL A 98 -9.14 -3.36 -0.80
CA VAL A 98 -9.33 -2.89 -2.18
C VAL A 98 -9.73 -4.04 -3.11
N THR A 99 -9.11 -5.21 -2.95
CA THR A 99 -9.49 -6.41 -3.71
C THR A 99 -10.94 -6.81 -3.44
N ALA A 100 -11.36 -6.81 -2.17
CA ALA A 100 -12.75 -7.11 -1.79
C ALA A 100 -13.74 -6.08 -2.35
N SER A 101 -13.40 -4.79 -2.28
CA SER A 101 -14.19 -3.68 -2.85
C SER A 101 -14.34 -3.82 -4.37
N MET A 102 -13.26 -4.11 -5.09
CA MET A 102 -13.30 -4.29 -6.54
C MET A 102 -14.16 -5.49 -6.94
N ARG A 103 -14.12 -6.58 -6.17
CA ARG A 103 -14.95 -7.77 -6.39
C ARG A 103 -16.43 -7.51 -6.11
N ALA A 104 -16.75 -6.72 -5.08
CA ALA A 104 -18.12 -6.49 -4.65
C ALA A 104 -18.83 -5.36 -5.43
N SER A 105 -18.12 -4.27 -5.72
CA SER A 105 -18.70 -3.04 -6.28
C SER A 105 -17.91 -2.44 -7.45
N GLY A 106 -16.77 -3.02 -7.84
CA GLY A 106 -15.91 -2.47 -8.89
C GLY A 106 -15.19 -1.17 -8.51
N THR A 107 -15.29 -0.75 -7.24
CA THR A 107 -14.63 0.45 -6.71
C THR A 107 -13.31 0.09 -6.03
N ARG A 108 -12.36 1.02 -6.00
CA ARG A 108 -11.02 0.83 -5.40
C ARG A 108 -10.92 1.44 -4.01
N GLN A 109 -12.00 1.32 -3.24
CA GLN A 109 -12.06 1.87 -1.90
C GLN A 109 -11.45 0.89 -0.91
N SER A 110 -10.71 1.41 0.06
CA SER A 110 -10.34 0.68 1.27
C SER A 110 -11.28 1.08 2.40
N ASP A 111 -11.37 0.26 3.44
CA ASP A 111 -12.02 0.64 4.68
C ASP A 111 -11.24 1.78 5.37
N GLN A 112 -11.81 2.98 5.33
CA GLN A 112 -11.21 4.20 5.87
C GLN A 112 -11.01 4.12 7.39
N SER A 113 -11.97 3.54 8.11
CA SER A 113 -11.89 3.42 9.58
C SER A 113 -10.85 2.39 9.98
N ALA A 114 -10.71 1.29 9.22
CA ALA A 114 -9.66 0.31 9.45
C ALA A 114 -8.26 0.91 9.28
N ILE A 115 -8.03 1.73 8.25
CA ILE A 115 -6.75 2.42 8.05
C ILE A 115 -6.41 3.34 9.24
N TRP A 116 -7.37 4.13 9.73
CA TRP A 116 -7.13 4.97 10.91
C TRP A 116 -6.87 4.15 12.17
N ASN A 117 -7.57 3.03 12.35
CA ASN A 117 -7.33 2.14 13.48
C ASN A 117 -5.93 1.53 13.42
N ASP A 118 -5.47 1.08 12.24
CA ASP A 118 -4.13 0.55 12.04
C ASP A 118 -3.05 1.61 12.35
N ILE A 119 -3.23 2.86 11.89
CA ILE A 119 -2.32 3.98 12.17
C ILE A 119 -2.31 4.32 13.66
N ALA A 120 -3.48 4.37 14.30
CA ALA A 120 -3.59 4.66 15.73
C ALA A 120 -2.91 3.56 16.57
N GLN A 121 -3.11 2.29 16.23
CA GLN A 121 -2.45 1.16 16.89
C GLN A 121 -0.93 1.19 16.69
N LYS A 122 -0.46 1.42 15.46
CA LYS A 122 0.97 1.58 15.16
C LYS A 122 1.56 2.74 15.96
N SER A 123 0.89 3.88 15.99
CA SER A 123 1.33 5.06 16.75
C SER A 123 1.43 4.75 18.24
N ALA A 124 0.45 4.05 18.82
CA ALA A 124 0.45 3.66 20.23
C ALA A 124 1.61 2.72 20.57
N ARG A 125 1.83 1.66 19.79
CA ARG A 125 2.95 0.71 20.00
C ARG A 125 4.31 1.38 19.82
N MET A 126 4.44 2.25 18.83
CA MET A 126 5.62 3.07 18.57
C MET A 126 5.72 4.31 19.46
N LYS A 127 4.85 4.43 20.48
CA LYS A 127 4.80 5.51 21.47
C LYS A 127 4.84 6.91 20.84
N THR A 128 4.18 7.09 19.70
CA THR A 128 4.14 8.35 18.96
C THR A 128 2.78 9.00 19.13
N SER A 129 2.77 10.32 19.30
CA SER A 129 1.54 11.13 19.35
C SER A 129 1.66 12.27 18.34
N SER A 130 0.55 12.58 17.68
CA SER A 130 0.41 13.70 16.77
C SER A 130 -0.95 14.36 16.99
N PRO A 131 -1.05 15.70 16.99
CA PRO A 131 -2.33 16.40 17.13
C PRO A 131 -3.38 15.97 16.08
N THR A 132 -2.94 15.57 14.90
CA THR A 132 -3.82 15.20 13.77
C THR A 132 -3.89 13.70 13.53
N GLY A 133 -3.19 12.88 14.32
CA GLY A 133 -3.11 11.44 14.08
C GLY A 133 -2.49 11.07 12.72
N ALA A 134 -1.62 11.94 12.18
CA ALA A 134 -0.93 11.70 10.92
C ALA A 134 0.03 10.51 11.02
N MET A 135 0.01 9.63 10.01
CA MET A 135 0.97 8.53 9.88
C MET A 135 2.42 9.04 9.80
N SER A 136 2.66 10.16 9.11
CA SER A 136 4.00 10.74 8.94
C SER A 136 4.71 11.01 10.27
N ALA A 137 3.97 11.33 11.33
CA ALA A 137 4.55 11.57 12.65
C ALA A 137 5.29 10.35 13.22
N VAL A 138 4.85 9.13 12.89
CA VAL A 138 5.55 7.89 13.30
C VAL A 138 6.90 7.79 12.58
N TYR A 139 6.93 8.09 11.29
CA TYR A 139 8.18 8.11 10.52
C TYR A 139 9.12 9.22 11.00
N GLU A 140 8.61 10.43 11.21
CA GLU A 140 9.39 11.58 11.69
C GLU A 140 10.02 11.30 13.06
N LYS A 141 9.26 10.73 14.00
CA LYS A 141 9.78 10.41 15.34
C LYS A 141 10.87 9.34 15.31
N HIS A 142 10.75 8.36 14.41
CA HIS A 142 11.65 7.21 14.32
C HIS A 142 12.64 7.31 13.15
N ALA A 143 12.82 8.50 12.57
CA ALA A 143 13.58 8.72 11.34
C ALA A 143 15.00 8.17 11.43
N ALA A 144 15.71 8.42 12.55
CA ALA A 144 17.09 7.93 12.72
C ALA A 144 17.19 6.40 12.66
N SER A 145 16.26 5.68 13.31
CA SER A 145 16.23 4.21 13.30
C SER A 145 15.80 3.66 11.94
N VAL A 146 14.86 4.34 11.28
CA VAL A 146 14.41 3.99 9.93
C VAL A 146 15.53 4.20 8.91
N ASP A 147 16.28 5.30 9.00
CA ASP A 147 17.40 5.60 8.11
C ASP A 147 18.56 4.61 8.29
N GLN A 148 18.73 3.99 9.46
CA GLN A 148 19.68 2.89 9.64
C GLN A 148 19.37 1.71 8.71
N TYR A 149 18.08 1.35 8.54
CA TYR A 149 17.70 0.32 7.57
C TYR A 149 17.99 0.78 6.14
N VAL A 150 17.61 2.00 5.79
CA VAL A 150 17.84 2.56 4.44
C VAL A 150 19.33 2.54 4.08
N ASN A 151 20.21 2.87 5.03
CA ASN A 151 21.66 2.87 4.82
C ASN A 151 22.27 1.46 4.85
N ALA A 152 21.60 0.47 5.44
CA ALA A 152 22.06 -0.91 5.52
C ALA A 152 21.77 -1.72 4.24
N PHE A 153 20.73 -1.34 3.49
CA PHE A 153 20.36 -2.02 2.25
C PHE A 153 20.92 -1.33 1.02
N ASN A 154 21.42 -2.14 0.08
CA ASN A 154 21.83 -1.69 -1.25
C ASN A 154 20.89 -2.30 -2.30
N CYS A 155 20.63 -1.55 -3.37
CA CYS A 155 19.90 -2.04 -4.53
C CYS A 155 20.90 -2.33 -5.65
N ASP A 156 20.95 -3.56 -6.15
CA ASP A 156 21.85 -3.90 -7.25
C ASP A 156 21.42 -3.18 -8.54
N PRO A 157 22.36 -2.79 -9.43
CA PRO A 157 22.03 -2.01 -10.64
C PRO A 157 21.05 -2.69 -11.60
N LEU A 158 21.02 -4.03 -11.60
CA LEU A 158 20.12 -4.84 -12.43
C LEU A 158 18.93 -5.41 -11.63
N GLN A 159 18.79 -5.04 -10.35
CA GLN A 159 17.70 -5.51 -9.51
C GLN A 159 16.39 -4.85 -9.96
N ALA A 160 15.40 -5.68 -10.28
CA ALA A 160 14.07 -5.23 -10.68
C ALA A 160 13.00 -5.53 -9.63
N GLY A 161 13.34 -6.27 -8.57
CA GLY A 161 12.42 -6.57 -7.48
C GLY A 161 13.08 -6.80 -6.14
N VAL A 162 12.28 -6.79 -5.08
CA VAL A 162 12.74 -7.02 -3.70
C VAL A 162 11.69 -7.83 -2.95
N ILE A 163 12.16 -8.78 -2.12
CA ILE A 163 11.35 -9.48 -1.14
C ILE A 163 11.87 -9.06 0.24
N PHE A 164 10.99 -8.55 1.09
CA PHE A 164 11.28 -8.24 2.47
C PHE A 164 10.61 -9.28 3.36
N VAL A 165 11.40 -9.89 4.25
CA VAL A 165 10.93 -10.88 5.22
C VAL A 165 11.04 -10.27 6.62
N ILE A 166 9.91 -10.18 7.32
CA ILE A 166 9.89 -9.85 8.75
C ILE A 166 9.38 -11.08 9.50
N PRO A 167 10.28 -11.87 10.12
CA PRO A 167 9.89 -13.11 10.80
C PRO A 167 8.83 -12.86 11.88
N GLY A 168 7.86 -13.75 11.98
CA GLY A 168 6.71 -13.63 12.88
C GLY A 168 5.66 -12.61 12.44
N SER A 169 5.83 -11.94 11.29
CA SER A 169 4.95 -10.85 10.86
C SER A 169 4.39 -11.08 9.45
N CYS A 170 5.17 -10.81 8.41
CA CYS A 170 4.70 -10.82 7.03
C CYS A 170 5.91 -10.82 6.08
N THR A 171 5.75 -11.48 4.94
CA THR A 171 6.66 -11.36 3.80
C THR A 171 5.99 -10.51 2.73
N GLY A 172 6.66 -9.45 2.28
CA GLY A 172 6.17 -8.60 1.20
C GLY A 172 7.11 -8.63 0.00
N VAL A 173 6.55 -8.50 -1.19
CA VAL A 173 7.29 -8.43 -2.44
C VAL A 173 6.84 -7.22 -3.26
N ASP A 174 7.79 -6.58 -3.91
CA ASP A 174 7.58 -5.51 -4.88
C ASP A 174 8.49 -5.78 -6.10
N LEU A 175 7.91 -6.00 -7.28
CA LEU A 175 8.59 -6.25 -8.55
C LEU A 175 8.22 -5.19 -9.58
N PHE A 176 9.19 -4.73 -10.36
CA PHE A 176 9.03 -3.71 -11.39
C PHE A 176 9.50 -4.22 -12.75
N ASP A 177 8.99 -3.63 -13.82
CA ASP A 177 9.43 -3.91 -15.18
C ASP A 177 10.85 -3.41 -15.49
N ASN A 178 11.36 -2.47 -14.67
CA ASN A 178 12.61 -1.78 -14.93
C ASN A 178 13.43 -1.55 -13.64
N PRO A 179 14.74 -1.89 -13.64
CA PRO A 179 15.62 -1.65 -12.49
C PRO A 179 15.69 -0.18 -12.02
N ALA A 180 15.59 0.78 -12.95
CA ALA A 180 15.60 2.21 -12.59
C ALA A 180 14.36 2.61 -11.79
N SER A 181 13.20 1.97 -12.05
CA SER A 181 11.98 2.18 -11.26
C SER A 181 12.17 1.70 -9.82
N LEU A 182 12.69 0.48 -9.64
CA LEU A 182 13.01 -0.03 -8.31
C LEU A 182 14.04 0.87 -7.64
N HIS A 183 15.17 1.16 -8.27
CA HIS A 183 16.25 1.95 -7.67
C HIS A 183 15.76 3.33 -7.18
N ARG A 184 14.84 3.97 -7.91
CA ARG A 184 14.24 5.23 -7.49
C ARG A 184 13.29 5.09 -6.30
N LEU A 185 12.57 3.98 -6.21
CA LEU A 185 11.57 3.70 -5.18
C LEU A 185 12.14 2.93 -3.98
N PHE A 186 13.33 2.35 -4.10
CA PHE A 186 13.91 1.43 -3.13
C PHE A 186 14.05 2.05 -1.73
N PRO A 187 14.56 3.30 -1.56
CA PRO A 187 14.62 3.90 -0.23
C PRO A 187 13.23 4.10 0.39
N LYS A 188 12.20 4.34 -0.43
CA LYS A 188 10.82 4.49 0.03
C LYS A 188 10.21 3.14 0.45
N LEU A 189 10.49 2.10 -0.33
CA LEU A 189 10.10 0.73 0.01
C LEU A 189 10.76 0.32 1.33
N VAL A 190 12.08 0.44 1.47
CA VAL A 190 12.77 0.10 2.73
C VAL A 190 12.15 0.81 3.94
N ARG A 191 11.87 2.12 3.84
CA ARG A 191 11.17 2.87 4.89
C ARG A 191 9.81 2.26 5.25
N SER A 192 9.02 1.85 4.25
CA SER A 192 7.71 1.22 4.48
C SER A 192 7.77 -0.11 5.26
N TYR A 193 8.84 -0.87 5.13
CA TYR A 193 9.03 -2.12 5.89
C TYR A 193 9.72 -1.87 7.25
N ALA A 194 10.54 -0.82 7.36
CA ALA A 194 11.36 -0.54 8.54
C ALA A 194 10.52 -0.36 9.83
N LEU A 195 9.34 0.27 9.77
CA LEU A 195 8.50 0.44 10.96
C LEU A 195 8.00 -0.89 11.53
N ASP A 196 7.65 -1.85 10.68
CA ASP A 196 7.27 -3.19 11.15
C ASP A 196 8.50 -3.98 11.62
N ALA A 197 9.66 -3.77 11.01
CA ALA A 197 10.91 -4.42 11.41
C ALA A 197 11.41 -3.92 12.79
N LEU A 198 11.21 -2.63 13.11
CA LEU A 198 11.52 -2.07 14.43
C LEU A 198 10.68 -2.67 15.57
N GLU A 199 9.46 -3.13 15.26
CA GLU A 199 8.58 -3.81 16.21
C GLU A 199 8.78 -5.33 16.23
N ALA A 200 9.58 -5.88 15.31
CA ALA A 200 9.76 -7.32 15.20
C ALA A 200 10.51 -7.87 16.44
N HIS A 201 9.91 -8.87 17.08
CA HIS A 201 10.49 -9.54 18.24
C HIS A 201 11.19 -10.85 17.87
N THR A 202 10.90 -11.39 16.68
CA THR A 202 11.50 -12.62 16.19
C THR A 202 12.85 -12.32 15.55
N PRO A 203 13.92 -13.05 15.91
CA PRO A 203 15.24 -12.83 15.34
C PRO A 203 15.26 -13.02 13.82
N ALA A 204 16.05 -12.18 13.12
CA ALA A 204 16.26 -12.29 11.67
C ALA A 204 16.80 -13.67 11.23
N SER A 205 17.46 -14.41 12.12
CA SER A 205 17.91 -15.78 11.86
C SER A 205 16.76 -16.77 11.58
N GLN A 206 15.52 -16.40 11.88
CA GLN A 206 14.32 -17.19 11.57
C GLN A 206 13.64 -16.78 10.26
N ALA A 207 14.26 -15.92 9.45
CA ALA A 207 13.74 -15.54 8.13
C ALA A 207 13.71 -16.70 7.13
N GLY A 208 14.40 -17.81 7.42
CA GLY A 208 14.57 -18.92 6.49
C GLY A 208 15.65 -18.64 5.45
N ASP A 209 15.89 -19.61 4.56
CA ASP A 209 16.79 -19.42 3.42
C ASP A 209 16.15 -18.46 2.40
N PRO A 210 16.87 -17.41 1.94
CA PRO A 210 16.31 -16.46 0.99
C PRO A 210 15.79 -17.07 -0.33
N SER A 211 16.44 -18.13 -0.83
CA SER A 211 16.05 -18.78 -2.09
C SER A 211 14.77 -19.60 -1.90
N GLU A 212 14.65 -20.30 -0.77
CA GLU A 212 13.44 -21.02 -0.40
C GLU A 212 12.25 -20.06 -0.21
N VAL A 213 12.45 -18.96 0.51
CA VAL A 213 11.40 -17.94 0.70
C VAL A 213 10.97 -17.35 -0.64
N ALA A 214 11.93 -17.00 -1.51
CA ALA A 214 11.63 -16.48 -2.83
C ALA A 214 10.84 -17.48 -3.67
N THR A 215 11.27 -18.73 -3.71
CA THR A 215 10.56 -19.79 -4.44
C THR A 215 9.13 -19.92 -3.95
N LYS A 216 8.94 -20.02 -2.63
CA LYS A 216 7.62 -20.18 -2.02
C LYS A 216 6.68 -19.01 -2.29
N ILE A 217 7.12 -17.77 -2.15
CA ILE A 217 6.24 -16.61 -2.39
C ILE A 217 5.83 -16.53 -3.86
N PHE A 218 6.72 -16.87 -4.80
CA PHE A 218 6.37 -16.92 -6.22
C PHE A 218 5.38 -18.04 -6.53
N GLU A 219 5.55 -19.23 -5.95
CA GLU A 219 4.58 -20.31 -6.07
C GLU A 219 3.20 -19.90 -5.56
N GLU A 220 3.12 -19.23 -4.41
CA GLU A 220 1.87 -18.71 -3.85
C GLU A 220 1.23 -17.65 -4.76
N ILE A 221 2.01 -16.71 -5.31
CA ILE A 221 1.52 -15.70 -6.26
C ILE A 221 0.97 -16.34 -7.54
N ILE A 222 1.68 -17.31 -8.11
CA ILE A 222 1.28 -17.99 -9.35
C ILE A 222 0.02 -18.83 -9.14
N ALA A 223 -0.12 -19.47 -7.98
CA ALA A 223 -1.25 -20.31 -7.64
C ALA A 223 -2.50 -19.53 -7.19
N ALA A 224 -2.34 -18.28 -6.75
CA ALA A 224 -3.44 -17.48 -6.22
C ALA A 224 -4.53 -17.22 -7.27
N PRO A 225 -5.82 -17.44 -6.94
CA PRO A 225 -6.92 -17.00 -7.77
C PRO A 225 -6.82 -15.50 -8.05
N SER A 226 -7.10 -15.12 -9.30
CA SER A 226 -7.01 -13.73 -9.71
C SER A 226 -8.20 -13.30 -10.55
N PHE A 227 -8.44 -12.00 -10.59
CA PHE A 227 -9.35 -11.38 -11.53
C PHE A 227 -8.76 -10.07 -12.04
N THR A 228 -9.19 -9.67 -13.24
CA THR A 228 -8.68 -8.51 -13.95
C THR A 228 -9.79 -7.48 -14.13
N GLN A 229 -9.44 -6.20 -13.98
CA GLN A 229 -10.29 -5.06 -14.33
C GLN A 229 -9.47 -4.01 -15.06
N ARG A 230 -10.14 -3.14 -15.83
CA ARG A 230 -9.49 -1.98 -16.44
C ARG A 230 -8.84 -1.11 -15.36
N ALA A 231 -7.57 -0.76 -15.52
CA ALA A 231 -6.86 0.11 -14.59
C ALA A 231 -7.42 1.55 -14.60
N VAL A 232 -7.12 2.31 -13.55
CA VAL A 232 -7.51 3.75 -13.45
C VAL A 232 -6.87 4.57 -14.57
N GLY A 233 -5.59 4.29 -14.85
CA GLY A 233 -4.84 4.91 -15.94
C GLY A 233 -4.75 3.97 -17.13
N MET A 234 -3.53 3.74 -17.60
CA MET A 234 -3.23 2.82 -18.69
C MET A 234 -3.28 1.37 -18.22
N GLY A 235 -3.77 0.48 -19.08
CA GLY A 235 -3.67 -0.97 -18.91
C GLY A 235 -4.76 -1.61 -18.04
N GLU A 236 -4.40 -2.71 -17.41
CA GLU A 236 -5.26 -3.56 -16.61
C GLU A 236 -4.68 -3.76 -15.20
N GLU A 237 -5.56 -3.78 -14.21
CA GLU A 237 -5.25 -4.11 -12.84
C GLU A 237 -5.67 -5.54 -12.56
N ILE A 238 -4.73 -6.34 -12.09
CA ILE A 238 -4.92 -7.74 -11.74
C ILE A 238 -4.85 -7.84 -10.22
N ARG A 239 -5.88 -8.41 -9.59
CA ARG A 239 -5.92 -8.64 -8.14
C ARG A 239 -5.77 -10.13 -7.88
N MET A 240 -4.91 -10.48 -6.93
CA MET A 240 -4.62 -11.85 -6.53
C MET A 240 -4.88 -11.98 -5.04
N ASP A 241 -5.76 -12.88 -4.63
CA ASP A 241 -6.01 -13.12 -3.21
C ASP A 241 -6.55 -14.51 -2.94
N ASP A 242 -6.16 -15.03 -1.78
CA ASP A 242 -6.79 -16.18 -1.17
C ASP A 242 -6.68 -16.07 0.36
N SER A 243 -6.82 -17.19 1.07
CA SER A 243 -6.66 -17.18 2.53
C SER A 243 -5.25 -16.79 3.01
N SER A 244 -4.24 -16.92 2.15
CA SER A 244 -2.80 -16.89 2.41
C SER A 244 -2.07 -15.69 1.86
N LEU A 245 -2.59 -15.09 0.80
CA LEU A 245 -1.94 -14.00 0.08
C LEU A 245 -2.94 -12.88 -0.20
N SER A 246 -2.45 -11.64 -0.20
CA SER A 246 -3.10 -10.53 -0.89
C SER A 246 -2.08 -9.82 -1.76
N GLY A 247 -2.41 -9.64 -3.04
CA GLY A 247 -1.52 -9.06 -4.04
C GLY A 247 -2.25 -8.34 -5.16
N ALA A 248 -1.48 -7.56 -5.91
CA ALA A 248 -1.96 -6.79 -7.03
C ALA A 248 -0.85 -6.65 -8.09
N ALA A 249 -1.25 -6.51 -9.34
CA ALA A 249 -0.35 -6.21 -10.44
C ALA A 249 -0.96 -5.18 -11.40
N LEU A 250 -0.11 -4.36 -11.99
CA LEU A 250 -0.46 -3.47 -13.09
C LEU A 250 0.16 -4.01 -14.39
N TRP A 251 -0.69 -4.44 -15.32
CA TRP A 251 -0.30 -4.83 -16.67
C TRP A 251 -0.55 -3.68 -17.64
N ALA A 252 0.50 -3.14 -18.25
CA ALA A 252 0.40 -2.09 -19.26
C ALA A 252 1.62 -2.14 -20.18
N LEU A 253 1.48 -1.64 -21.41
CA LEU A 253 2.57 -1.64 -22.40
C LEU A 253 3.13 -3.07 -22.64
N ASP A 254 2.22 -4.05 -22.71
CA ASP A 254 2.49 -5.47 -22.92
C ASP A 254 3.46 -6.11 -21.90
N ARG A 255 3.44 -5.61 -20.65
CA ARG A 255 4.25 -6.15 -19.54
C ARG A 255 3.64 -5.85 -18.17
N TYR A 256 4.13 -6.57 -17.15
CA TYR A 256 3.86 -6.26 -15.75
C TYR A 256 4.72 -5.09 -15.30
N VAL A 257 4.13 -3.89 -15.22
CA VAL A 257 4.83 -2.67 -14.79
C VAL A 257 5.17 -2.73 -13.30
N HIS A 258 4.26 -3.27 -12.49
CA HIS A 258 4.47 -3.46 -11.06
C HIS A 258 3.67 -4.66 -10.57
N VAL A 259 4.26 -5.46 -9.67
CA VAL A 259 3.60 -6.53 -8.94
C VAL A 259 3.93 -6.37 -7.46
N CYS A 260 2.92 -6.35 -6.60
CA CYS A 260 3.13 -6.43 -5.16
C CYS A 260 2.30 -7.57 -4.56
N ALA A 261 2.83 -8.19 -3.51
CA ALA A 261 2.15 -9.28 -2.82
C ALA A 261 2.58 -9.34 -1.36
N PHE A 262 1.67 -9.79 -0.49
CA PHE A 262 1.87 -9.84 0.95
C PHE A 262 1.36 -11.17 1.51
N VAL A 263 2.26 -11.92 2.14
CA VAL A 263 2.00 -13.21 2.78
C VAL A 263 2.19 -13.05 4.28
N PRO A 264 1.12 -13.01 5.08
CA PRO A 264 1.23 -12.97 6.55
C PRO A 264 1.95 -14.22 7.07
N ASP A 265 2.79 -14.04 8.09
CA ASP A 265 3.41 -15.19 8.76
C ASP A 265 2.35 -15.96 9.56
N ARG A 266 2.31 -17.26 9.33
CA ARG A 266 1.33 -18.20 9.90
C ARG A 266 1.94 -19.13 10.95
N THR A 267 3.26 -19.08 11.14
CA THR A 267 4.01 -19.99 12.03
C THR A 267 3.79 -19.65 13.51
N HIS A 268 3.52 -18.38 13.82
CA HIS A 268 3.12 -17.93 15.13
C HIS A 268 1.68 -17.43 15.08
N GLY A 269 0.74 -18.23 15.56
CA GLY A 269 -0.64 -17.80 15.76
C GLY A 269 -0.69 -16.65 16.77
N SER A 270 -0.58 -15.42 16.28
CA SER A 270 -0.90 -14.25 17.09
C SER A 270 -2.40 -14.27 17.35
N ASN A 271 -2.74 -14.12 18.63
CA ASN A 271 -4.11 -14.16 19.15
C ASN A 271 -4.90 -12.87 18.79
N GLU A 272 -4.48 -12.14 17.76
CA GLU A 272 -5.19 -10.98 17.24
C GLU A 272 -6.23 -11.48 16.25
N SER A 273 -7.44 -11.67 16.78
CA SER A 273 -8.72 -11.62 16.07
C SER A 273 -8.63 -12.02 14.61
N ARG A 274 -8.67 -13.34 14.36
CA ARG A 274 -9.15 -13.91 13.10
C ARG A 274 -10.54 -13.34 12.80
N THR A 275 -10.62 -12.18 12.17
CA THR A 275 -11.79 -11.81 11.38
C THR A 275 -11.77 -12.72 10.17
N ARG A 276 -12.32 -13.92 10.35
CA ARG A 276 -12.91 -14.66 9.25
C ARG A 276 -13.82 -13.66 8.53
N ILE A 277 -13.46 -13.29 7.31
CA ILE A 277 -14.38 -12.71 6.37
C ILE A 277 -15.39 -13.83 6.09
N ASP A 278 -16.41 -13.93 6.95
CA ASP A 278 -17.56 -14.78 6.69
C ASP A 278 -18.28 -14.18 5.48
N GLN A 279 -18.56 -15.04 4.50
CA GLN A 279 -19.31 -14.69 3.30
C GLN A 279 -20.64 -13.99 3.68
N PRO A 280 -21.03 -12.90 2.98
CA PRO A 280 -22.25 -12.13 3.29
C PRO A 280 -23.57 -12.92 3.20
N SER A 281 -23.56 -14.17 2.72
CA SER A 281 -24.76 -14.96 2.44
C SER A 281 -25.42 -15.62 3.66
N ARG A 282 -24.86 -15.53 4.87
CA ARG A 282 -25.40 -16.22 6.07
C ARG A 282 -26.10 -15.34 7.10
N ARG A 283 -26.29 -14.04 6.87
CA ARG A 283 -26.93 -13.14 7.86
C ARG A 283 -28.46 -12.99 7.76
N TYR A 284 -29.15 -13.71 6.86
CA TYR A 284 -30.59 -13.48 6.61
C TYR A 284 -31.56 -14.62 7.00
N SER A 285 -31.19 -15.54 7.91
CA SER A 285 -32.11 -16.65 8.27
C SER A 285 -32.46 -16.81 9.75
N GLN A 286 -32.26 -15.79 10.60
CA GLN A 286 -32.62 -15.89 12.04
C GLN A 286 -33.41 -14.70 12.58
N ARG A 287 -34.32 -14.13 11.80
CA ARG A 287 -35.37 -13.21 12.31
C ARG A 287 -36.74 -13.53 11.72
N THR A 288 -37.25 -14.72 11.99
CA THR A 288 -38.71 -14.95 12.03
C THR A 288 -39.00 -16.22 12.83
N ARG A 289 -39.41 -16.04 14.10
CA ARG A 289 -40.34 -16.89 14.88
C ARG A 289 -40.20 -16.56 16.36
N VAL A 290 -41.02 -15.62 16.82
CA VAL A 290 -41.60 -15.67 18.18
C VAL A 290 -43.05 -15.24 18.03
N HIS A 291 -43.95 -16.22 18.11
CA HIS A 291 -45.25 -16.05 18.74
C HIS A 291 -45.11 -16.58 20.16
#